data_AF-A0A1H8M5D3-F1
#
_entry.id   AF-A0A1H8M5D3-F1
#
_cell.length_a   1.000
_cell.length_b   1.000
_cell.length_c   1.000
_cell.angle_alpha   90.00
_cell.angle_beta   90.00
_cell.angle_gamma   90.00
#
_symmetry.space_group_name_H-M   'P 1'
#
loop_
_entity.id
_entity.type
_entity.pdbx_description
1 polymer ?
#
loop_
_entity_poly.entity_id
_entity_poly.type
_entity_poly.pdbx_seq_one_letter_code
_entity_poly.pdbx_strand_id
1 'polypeptide(L)'
;MDGDWESPDIALFLELFLINGEATSKYARGTSGIMRVVERVRHWMHANTKTGSKRNISAHYDLGNDFYGQWLDPTMTYSSALYSTGARDLQSAQ
;
A
#
# COMPACT_ATOMS: atom_id res chain seq x y z
N MET A 1 -8.22 10.71 2.49
CA MET A 1 -7.59 12.04 2.71
C MET A 1 -8.64 13.12 2.90
N ASP A 2 -9.84 12.96 2.33
CA ASP A 2 -10.92 13.96 2.36
C ASP A 2 -11.66 14.12 3.70
N GLY A 3 -11.17 13.46 4.76
CA GLY A 3 -11.71 13.62 6.12
C GLY A 3 -13.03 12.88 6.39
N ASP A 4 -13.46 11.97 5.51
CA ASP A 4 -14.73 11.24 5.65
C ASP A 4 -14.83 10.37 6.92
N TRP A 5 -13.69 9.99 7.50
CA TRP A 5 -13.61 9.20 8.73
C TRP A 5 -12.25 9.38 9.41
N GLU A 6 -12.20 9.04 10.68
CA GLU A 6 -10.98 9.04 11.51
C GLU A 6 -10.88 7.75 12.33
N SER A 7 -9.67 7.36 12.70
CA SER A 7 -9.42 6.25 13.61
C SER A 7 -8.22 6.57 14.50
N PRO A 8 -8.28 6.24 15.80
CA PRO A 8 -7.12 6.34 16.69
C PRO A 8 -6.01 5.35 16.33
N ASP A 9 -6.34 4.24 15.66
CA ASP A 9 -5.38 3.24 15.18
C ASP A 9 -5.88 2.66 13.84
N ILE A 10 -5.28 3.12 12.75
CA ILE A 10 -5.63 2.66 11.40
C ILE A 10 -5.11 1.23 11.17
N ALA A 11 -3.99 0.85 11.76
CA ALA A 11 -3.40 -0.47 11.57
C ALA A 11 -4.31 -1.55 12.16
N LEU A 12 -4.73 -1.38 13.42
CA LEU A 12 -5.65 -2.29 14.09
C LEU A 12 -7.01 -2.38 13.38
N PHE A 13 -7.52 -1.24 12.92
CA PHE A 13 -8.76 -1.19 12.14
C PHE A 13 -8.66 -2.04 10.87
N LEU A 14 -7.56 -1.92 10.10
CA LEU A 14 -7.35 -2.72 8.89
C LEU A 14 -7.09 -4.20 9.22
N GLU A 15 -6.36 -4.49 10.29
CA GLU A 15 -6.10 -5.86 10.77
C GLU A 15 -7.40 -6.62 11.06
N LEU A 16 -8.40 -5.96 11.65
CA LEU A 16 -9.73 -6.54 11.87
C LEU A 16 -10.33 -7.12 10.59
N PHE A 17 -10.25 -6.39 9.47
CA PHE A 17 -10.78 -6.87 8.18
C PHE A 17 -9.97 -8.01 7.59
N LEU A 18 -8.65 -7.99 7.78
CA LEU A 18 -7.74 -9.02 7.28
C LEU A 18 -7.96 -10.35 8.02
N ILE A 19 -8.09 -10.32 9.34
CA ILE A 19 -8.38 -11.52 10.15
C ILE A 19 -9.79 -12.06 9.86
N ASN A 20 -10.76 -11.18 9.59
CA ASN A 20 -12.13 -11.56 9.26
C ASN A 20 -12.36 -11.70 7.74
N GLY A 21 -11.35 -12.17 7.01
CA GLY A 21 -11.31 -12.16 5.54
C GLY A 21 -12.54 -12.79 4.86
N GLU A 22 -13.13 -13.85 5.41
CA GLU A 22 -14.35 -14.46 4.86
C GLU A 22 -15.57 -13.53 4.94
N ALA A 23 -15.84 -12.97 6.12
CA ALA A 23 -16.92 -12.01 6.33
C ALA A 23 -16.68 -10.76 5.47
N THR A 24 -15.47 -10.21 5.51
CA THR A 24 -15.05 -9.07 4.67
C THR A 24 -15.29 -9.38 3.19
N SER A 25 -14.91 -10.56 2.71
CA SER A 25 -15.08 -10.94 1.31
C SER A 25 -16.55 -11.06 0.90
N LYS A 26 -17.42 -11.51 1.80
CA LYS A 26 -18.87 -11.62 1.55
C LYS A 26 -19.52 -10.25 1.39
N TYR A 27 -19.12 -9.28 2.23
CA TYR A 27 -19.59 -7.90 2.13
C TYR A 27 -18.97 -7.14 0.95
N ALA A 28 -17.69 -7.36 0.66
CA ALA A 28 -17.00 -6.74 -0.47
C ALA A 28 -17.50 -7.26 -1.84
N ARG A 29 -18.06 -8.48 -1.91
CA ARG A 29 -18.55 -9.12 -3.15
C ARG A 29 -19.97 -8.71 -3.57
N GLY A 30 -20.51 -7.59 -3.08
CA GLY A 30 -21.77 -7.02 -3.57
C GLY A 30 -21.81 -6.89 -5.11
N THR A 31 -22.84 -7.45 -5.74
CA THR A 31 -23.12 -7.48 -7.20
C THR A 31 -21.90 -7.70 -8.12
N SER A 32 -21.28 -8.87 -7.98
CA SER A 32 -19.98 -9.26 -8.54
C SER A 32 -19.89 -9.46 -10.08
N GLY A 33 -20.96 -9.19 -10.85
CA GLY A 33 -20.99 -9.45 -12.30
C GLY A 33 -20.44 -8.30 -13.13
N ILE A 34 -21.21 -7.21 -13.22
CA ILE A 34 -20.89 -6.02 -14.02
C ILE A 34 -19.65 -5.29 -13.49
N MET A 35 -19.52 -5.14 -12.15
CA MET A 35 -18.39 -4.42 -11.57
C MET A 35 -17.04 -5.13 -11.84
N ARG A 36 -17.02 -6.47 -11.91
CA ARG A 36 -15.82 -7.22 -12.31
C ARG A 36 -15.44 -7.00 -13.76
N VAL A 37 -16.41 -6.87 -14.66
CA VAL A 37 -16.15 -6.58 -16.08
C VAL A 37 -15.60 -5.17 -16.23
N VAL A 38 -16.18 -4.20 -15.52
CA VAL A 38 -15.69 -2.81 -15.49
C VAL A 38 -14.26 -2.75 -14.94
N GLU A 39 -13.98 -3.42 -13.82
CA GLU A 39 -12.62 -3.47 -13.25
C GLU A 39 -11.61 -4.16 -14.18
N ARG A 40 -12.02 -5.21 -14.89
CA ARG A 40 -11.16 -5.91 -15.85
C ARG A 40 -10.82 -5.04 -17.06
N VAL A 41 -11.80 -4.31 -17.59
CA VAL A 41 -11.58 -3.34 -18.68
C VAL A 41 -10.71 -2.18 -18.20
N ARG A 42 -10.97 -1.66 -16.99
CA ARG A 42 -10.14 -0.62 -16.36
C ARG A 42 -8.69 -1.08 -16.21
N HIS A 43 -8.46 -2.27 -15.67
CA HIS A 43 -7.11 -2.83 -15.54
C HIS A 43 -6.40 -3.00 -16.87
N TRP A 44 -7.10 -3.44 -17.92
CA TRP A 44 -6.54 -3.57 -19.26
C TRP A 44 -6.12 -2.20 -19.84
N MET A 45 -6.90 -1.15 -19.60
CA MET A 45 -6.56 0.22 -20.01
C MET A 45 -5.35 0.81 -19.24
N HIS A 46 -4.99 0.23 -18.09
CA HIS A 46 -3.81 0.60 -17.29
C HIS A 46 -2.62 -0.36 -17.46
N ALA A 47 -2.55 -1.11 -18.57
CA ALA A 47 -1.44 -1.99 -18.85
C ALA A 47 -0.09 -1.24 -18.84
N ASN A 48 0.92 -1.81 -18.16
CA ASN A 48 2.27 -1.26 -18.04
C ASN A 48 3.02 -1.32 -19.39
N THR A 49 2.69 -0.40 -20.29
CA THR A 49 3.49 -0.06 -21.46
C THR A 49 4.49 1.04 -21.08
N LYS A 50 5.62 1.19 -21.77
CA LYS A 50 6.64 2.20 -21.44
C LYS A 50 6.07 3.63 -21.32
N THR A 51 5.10 3.98 -22.16
CA THR A 51 4.36 5.25 -22.12
C THR A 51 3.33 5.29 -20.97
N GLY A 52 2.61 4.18 -20.73
CA GLY A 52 1.66 4.04 -19.62
C GLY A 52 2.34 4.10 -18.25
N SER A 53 3.51 3.47 -18.11
CA SER A 53 4.33 3.55 -16.90
C SER A 53 4.77 4.98 -16.62
N LYS A 54 5.16 5.78 -17.62
CA LYS A 54 5.49 7.21 -17.42
C LYS A 54 4.29 8.00 -16.87
N ARG A 55 3.06 7.72 -17.35
CA ARG A 55 1.82 8.34 -16.87
C ARG A 55 1.36 7.79 -15.50
N ASN A 56 1.64 6.53 -15.19
CA ASN A 56 1.36 5.94 -13.89
C ASN A 56 2.35 6.42 -12.81
N ILE A 57 3.61 6.69 -13.19
CA ILE A 57 4.67 7.18 -12.31
C ILE A 57 4.53 8.69 -12.06
N SER A 58 3.92 9.47 -12.97
CA SER A 58 3.73 10.92 -12.78
C SER A 58 2.77 11.31 -11.63
N ALA A 59 2.17 10.33 -10.96
CA ALA A 59 1.41 10.53 -9.72
C ALA A 59 2.25 10.27 -8.45
N HIS A 60 3.54 9.94 -8.60
CA HIS A 60 4.45 9.97 -7.45
C HIS A 60 4.62 11.42 -7.03
N TYR A 61 4.23 11.70 -5.79
CA TYR A 61 4.69 12.89 -5.09
C TYR A 61 6.21 13.04 -5.30
N ASP A 62 6.70 14.26 -5.51
CA ASP A 62 8.13 14.57 -5.56
C ASP A 62 8.76 14.39 -4.16
N LEU A 63 8.71 13.18 -3.64
CA LEU A 63 9.30 12.77 -2.37
C LEU A 63 10.73 12.35 -2.66
N GLY A 64 11.64 13.31 -2.48
CA GLY A 64 13.07 13.07 -2.60
C GLY A 64 13.67 12.49 -1.31
N ASN A 65 14.99 12.35 -1.32
CA ASN A 65 15.76 11.86 -0.16
C ASN A 65 15.52 12.69 1.11
N ASP A 66 15.20 13.98 0.98
CA ASP A 66 14.90 14.85 2.13
C ASP A 66 13.68 14.38 2.92
N PHE A 67 12.68 13.79 2.25
CA PHE A 67 11.51 13.22 2.89
C PHE A 67 11.85 11.86 3.53
N TYR A 68 12.43 10.95 2.76
CA TYR A 68 12.74 9.60 3.23
C TYR A 68 13.78 9.58 4.35
N GLY A 69 14.74 10.50 4.32
CA GLY A 69 15.79 10.62 5.34
C GLY A 69 15.27 11.02 6.73
N GLN A 70 14.01 11.44 6.86
CA GLN A 70 13.41 11.74 8.17
C GLN A 70 13.02 10.49 8.96
N TRP A 71 12.82 9.34 8.28
CA TRP A 71 12.23 8.16 8.92
C TRP A 71 12.78 6.81 8.44
N LEU A 72 13.53 6.76 7.33
CA LEU A 72 14.36 5.59 7.02
C LEU A 72 15.63 5.58 7.87
N ASP A 73 16.24 4.41 7.99
CA ASP A 73 17.57 4.28 8.58
C ASP A 73 18.65 4.88 7.65
N PRO A 74 19.88 5.12 8.14
CA PRO A 74 20.94 5.75 7.35
C PRO A 74 21.31 5.05 6.03
N THR A 75 20.97 3.76 5.85
CA THR A 75 21.19 3.04 4.59
C THR A 75 20.19 3.42 3.49
N MET A 76 19.13 4.16 3.82
CA MET A 76 18.02 4.52 2.93
C MET A 76 17.28 3.28 2.37
N THR A 77 17.24 2.19 3.15
CA THR A 77 16.63 0.94 2.71
C THR A 77 15.11 1.01 2.82
N TYR A 78 14.44 1.03 1.66
CA TYR A 78 12.98 0.98 1.57
C TYR A 78 12.47 -0.44 1.26
N SER A 79 12.76 -1.36 2.17
CA SER A 79 12.28 -2.74 2.16
C SER A 79 12.00 -3.22 3.58
N SER A 80 11.48 -4.44 3.73
CA SER A 80 11.29 -5.04 5.05
C SER A 80 12.64 -5.32 5.70
N ALA A 81 12.81 -4.85 6.93
CA ALA A 81 13.89 -5.27 7.80
C ALA A 81 13.65 -6.71 8.34
N LEU A 82 14.72 -7.37 8.78
CA LEU A 82 14.71 -8.67 9.43
C LEU A 82 15.28 -8.57 10.86
N TYR A 83 14.38 -8.57 11.84
CA TYR A 83 14.76 -8.54 13.26
C TYR A 83 15.23 -9.93 13.72
N SER A 84 16.54 -10.15 13.69
CA SER A 84 17.19 -11.37 14.18
C SER A 84 17.74 -11.19 15.60
N THR A 85 18.15 -12.27 16.27
CA THR A 85 18.68 -12.21 17.64
C THR A 85 19.90 -11.27 17.70
N GLY A 86 19.76 -10.15 18.42
CA GLY A 86 20.80 -9.15 18.57
C GLY A 86 20.52 -7.82 17.86
N ALA A 87 19.58 -7.78 16.91
CA ALA A 87 19.05 -6.53 16.37
C ALA A 87 18.20 -5.82 17.44
N ARG A 88 18.45 -4.53 17.67
CA ARG A 88 17.76 -3.74 18.71
C ARG A 88 17.09 -2.47 18.18
N ASP A 89 17.30 -2.17 16.91
CA ASP A 89 16.77 -0.98 16.24
C ASP A 89 16.59 -1.28 14.74
N LEU A 90 15.98 -0.32 14.02
CA LEU A 90 15.74 -0.45 12.59
C LEU A 90 17.06 -0.65 11.82
N GLN A 91 18.09 0.15 12.12
CA GLN A 91 19.35 0.11 11.40
C GLN A 91 20.06 -1.25 11.52
N SER A 92 20.03 -1.87 12.70
CA SER A 92 20.61 -3.20 12.93
C SER A 92 19.77 -4.35 12.38
N ALA A 93 18.51 -4.09 12.04
CA ALA A 93 17.60 -5.06 11.43
C ALA A 93 17.54 -4.98 9.90
N GLN A 94 18.04 -3.90 9.30
CA GLN A 94 18.16 -3.75 7.84
C GLN A 94 19.34 -4.55 7.31
#